data_AF-A0A520XFS6-F1
#
_entry.id   AF-A0A520XFS6-F1
#
_cell.length_a   1.000
_cell.length_b   1.000
_cell.length_c   1.000
_cell.angle_alpha   90.00
_cell.angle_beta   90.00
_cell.angle_gamma   90.00
#
_symmetry.space_group_name_H-M   'P 1'
#
loop_
_entity.id
_entity.type
_entity.pdbx_description
1 polymer ?
#
loop_
_entity_poly.entity_id
_entity_poly.type
_entity_poly.pdbx_seq_one_letter_code
_entity_poly.pdbx_strand_id
1 'polypeptide(L)'
;MKNILNLSKKELEEYCAVNGFKKYGAEQIMRWIYQNRIFDFSVMSDISKDLRKKIDEDFYVKLPDIIDVRYEKDEDGYSKKYLIKFENGDTVESVSIAHKNRKTLCVSSQVGCRMGCVYCETAGMGFSRNLTSGEIISQLLTVENYENDKITNIVFMGMGEPLDNIAEVEKALEIMSNDKFVGIAPRKITVSTCGLINALGGFDINEYKYKLAISLNAADNETRSMLMPVNKKFPIEKIAELINLKKPSLHNKITLEYVLIKGLNDRIEDAKRIIKLFSPSKVKINLITLNKAEDSVYLKNFERPDDFATDKFKIKLSKAGFTVTVRFSKGGSINGGCGQLKAQTLKY
;
A
#
# COMPACT_ATOMS: atom_id res chain seq x y z
N MET A 1 26.44 -13.11 3.80
CA MET A 1 25.86 -12.01 4.61
C MET A 1 24.42 -11.81 4.20
N LYS A 2 23.56 -11.28 5.10
CA LYS A 2 22.15 -10.96 4.80
C LYS A 2 21.92 -9.47 4.99
N ASN A 3 20.96 -8.89 4.27
CA ASN A 3 20.55 -7.51 4.51
C ASN A 3 19.85 -7.41 5.86
N ILE A 4 20.35 -6.58 6.78
CA ILE A 4 19.81 -6.43 8.14
C ILE A 4 18.38 -5.89 8.14
N LEU A 5 17.97 -5.20 7.06
CA LEU A 5 16.62 -4.66 6.90
C LEU A 5 15.54 -5.75 6.89
N ASN A 6 15.91 -7.01 6.61
CA ASN A 6 14.99 -8.15 6.64
C ASN A 6 14.68 -8.67 8.04
N LEU A 7 15.34 -8.15 9.08
CA LEU A 7 15.13 -8.58 10.45
C LEU A 7 14.11 -7.68 11.16
N SER A 8 13.15 -8.32 11.80
CA SER A 8 12.31 -7.68 12.82
C SER A 8 13.13 -7.32 14.05
N LYS A 9 12.56 -6.44 14.89
CA LYS A 9 13.16 -6.11 16.20
C LYS A 9 13.45 -7.37 17.02
N LYS A 10 12.51 -8.30 17.07
CA LYS A 10 12.63 -9.54 17.84
C LYS A 10 13.76 -10.42 17.30
N GLU A 11 13.85 -10.62 15.99
CA GLU A 11 14.93 -11.40 15.38
C GLU A 11 16.30 -10.77 15.64
N LEU A 12 16.41 -9.44 15.64
CA LEU A 12 17.66 -8.75 15.97
C LEU A 12 17.99 -8.81 17.46
N GLU A 13 17.01 -8.75 18.35
CA GLU A 13 17.20 -8.96 19.80
C GLU A 13 17.69 -10.39 20.11
N GLU A 14 17.13 -11.38 19.42
CA GLU A 14 17.56 -12.79 19.51
C GLU A 14 18.98 -12.96 18.98
N TYR A 15 19.31 -12.34 17.85
CA TYR A 15 20.67 -12.31 17.31
C TYR A 15 21.67 -11.72 18.32
N CYS A 16 21.35 -10.58 18.95
CA CYS A 16 22.18 -10.00 19.99
C CYS A 16 22.38 -10.98 21.15
N ALA A 17 21.30 -11.60 21.65
CA ALA A 17 21.36 -12.50 22.79
C ALA A 17 22.22 -13.76 22.53
N VAL A 18 22.06 -14.39 21.36
CA VAL A 18 22.82 -15.60 20.97
C VAL A 18 24.32 -15.31 20.83
N ASN A 19 24.68 -14.09 20.44
CA ASN A 19 26.08 -13.67 20.31
C ASN A 19 26.63 -13.00 21.59
N GLY A 20 25.94 -13.11 22.74
CA GLY A 20 26.41 -12.60 24.03
C GLY A 20 26.24 -11.09 24.24
N PHE A 21 25.53 -10.40 23.35
CA PHE A 21 25.23 -8.98 23.47
C PHE A 21 23.89 -8.74 24.18
N LYS A 22 23.73 -7.53 24.72
CA LYS A 22 22.49 -7.11 25.37
C LYS A 22 21.41 -6.81 24.31
N LYS A 23 20.16 -7.19 24.59
CA LYS A 23 19.01 -6.98 23.69
C LYS A 23 18.82 -5.53 23.26
N TYR A 24 19.16 -4.55 24.11
CA TYR A 24 19.03 -3.13 23.74
C TYR A 24 19.92 -2.74 22.53
N GLY A 25 20.96 -3.51 22.22
CA GLY A 25 21.80 -3.29 21.04
C GLY A 25 20.99 -3.34 19.74
N ALA A 26 19.96 -4.21 19.67
CA ALA A 26 19.05 -4.25 18.54
C ALA A 26 18.31 -2.92 18.33
N GLU A 27 17.82 -2.31 19.41
CA GLU A 27 17.15 -1.00 19.33
C GLU A 27 18.12 0.10 18.88
N GLN A 28 19.37 0.07 19.34
CA GLN A 28 20.39 1.04 18.90
C GLN A 28 20.66 0.93 17.40
N ILE A 29 20.92 -0.29 16.90
CA ILE A 29 21.13 -0.56 15.46
C ILE A 29 19.94 -0.05 14.64
N MET A 30 18.72 -0.42 15.05
CA MET A 30 17.50 -0.01 14.35
C MET A 30 17.28 1.50 14.37
N ARG A 31 17.65 2.21 15.46
CA ARG A 31 17.58 3.67 15.52
C ARG A 31 18.52 4.33 14.51
N TRP A 32 19.77 3.88 14.41
CA TRP A 32 20.70 4.42 13.40
C TRP A 32 20.16 4.26 11.99
N ILE A 33 19.62 3.09 11.66
CA ILE A 33 19.08 2.80 10.33
C ILE A 33 17.79 3.58 10.08
N TYR A 34 16.79 3.41 10.95
CA TYR A 34 15.41 3.85 10.70
C TYR A 34 15.03 5.20 11.29
N GLN A 35 15.79 5.76 12.21
CA GLN A 35 15.59 7.13 12.69
C GLN A 35 16.58 8.06 12.00
N ASN A 36 17.86 7.71 12.04
CA ASN A 36 18.95 8.56 11.52
C ASN A 36 19.22 8.40 10.02
N ARG A 37 18.68 7.37 9.35
CA ARG A 37 18.98 7.05 7.92
C ARG A 37 20.47 6.80 7.66
N ILE A 38 21.14 6.15 8.62
CA ILE A 38 22.56 5.83 8.53
C ILE A 38 22.70 4.34 8.29
N PHE A 39 23.35 3.99 7.17
CA PHE A 39 23.49 2.63 6.66
C PHE A 39 24.92 2.09 6.76
N ASP A 40 25.79 2.81 7.47
CA ASP A 40 27.17 2.41 7.75
C ASP A 40 27.28 2.05 9.24
N PHE A 41 27.64 0.80 9.53
CA PHE A 41 27.80 0.32 10.91
C PHE A 41 28.96 1.00 11.64
N SER A 42 30.01 1.42 10.93
CA SER A 42 31.25 1.93 11.53
C SER A 42 31.04 3.22 12.33
N VAL A 43 30.09 4.05 11.88
CA VAL A 43 29.79 5.36 12.47
C VAL A 43 28.81 5.31 13.64
N MET A 44 28.24 4.14 13.97
CA MET A 44 27.25 3.99 15.04
C MET A 44 27.91 4.09 16.43
N SER A 45 28.11 5.30 16.93
CA SER A 45 29.06 5.60 18.03
C SER A 45 28.63 5.09 19.41
N ASP A 46 27.34 4.86 19.63
CA ASP A 46 26.78 4.36 20.90
C ASP A 46 26.68 2.82 20.95
N ILE A 47 27.14 2.14 19.89
CA ILE A 47 27.23 0.68 19.80
C ILE A 47 28.66 0.23 20.12
N SER A 48 28.82 -0.81 20.93
CA SER A 48 30.14 -1.34 21.29
C SER A 48 30.94 -1.75 20.04
N LYS A 49 32.27 -1.61 20.11
CA LYS A 49 33.15 -2.00 18.99
C LYS A 49 32.96 -3.46 18.60
N ASP A 50 32.79 -4.35 19.59
CA ASP A 50 32.60 -5.78 19.36
C ASP A 50 31.27 -6.08 18.65
N LEU A 51 30.17 -5.41 19.04
CA LEU A 51 28.88 -5.58 18.37
C LEU A 51 28.93 -5.02 16.95
N ARG A 52 29.53 -3.84 16.74
CA ARG A 52 29.71 -3.27 15.39
C ARG A 52 30.50 -4.20 14.47
N LYS A 53 31.62 -4.75 14.97
CA LYS A 53 32.40 -5.73 14.23
C LYS A 53 31.57 -6.96 13.88
N LYS A 54 30.81 -7.48 14.85
CA LYS A 54 30.01 -8.70 14.66
C LYS A 54 28.87 -8.52 13.65
N ILE A 55 28.16 -7.38 13.68
CA ILE A 55 27.12 -7.10 12.68
C ILE A 55 27.70 -6.83 11.29
N ASP A 56 28.90 -6.24 11.19
CA ASP A 56 29.60 -6.00 9.92
C ASP A 56 30.12 -7.31 9.28
N GLU A 57 30.43 -8.32 10.09
CA GLU A 57 30.78 -9.67 9.62
C GLU A 57 29.58 -10.44 9.08
N ASP A 58 28.41 -10.33 9.73
CA ASP A 58 27.25 -11.19 9.45
C ASP A 58 26.23 -10.53 8.49
N PHE A 59 26.15 -9.20 8.51
CA PHE A 59 25.12 -8.42 7.83
C PHE A 59 25.67 -7.27 7.00
N TYR A 60 24.84 -6.77 6.10
CA TYR A 60 25.05 -5.50 5.42
C TYR A 60 23.77 -4.66 5.47
N VAL A 61 23.89 -3.36 5.18
CA VAL A 61 22.74 -2.47 4.97
C VAL A 61 22.86 -1.85 3.60
N LYS A 62 21.97 -2.26 2.68
CA LYS A 62 21.94 -1.73 1.33
C LYS A 62 20.51 -1.44 0.92
N LEU A 63 20.31 -0.25 0.38
CA LEU A 63 19.04 0.14 -0.25
C LEU A 63 19.01 -0.34 -1.70
N PRO A 64 17.84 -0.70 -2.24
CA PRO A 64 17.67 -1.02 -3.64
C PRO A 64 17.94 0.18 -4.54
N ASP A 65 18.23 -0.09 -5.81
CA ASP A 65 18.52 0.94 -6.80
C ASP A 65 17.22 1.51 -7.39
N ILE A 66 17.18 2.82 -7.60
CA ILE A 66 16.17 3.45 -8.46
C ILE A 66 16.72 3.45 -9.88
N ILE A 67 16.06 2.72 -10.78
CA ILE A 67 16.52 2.54 -12.16
C ILE A 67 15.71 3.34 -13.19
N ASP A 68 14.55 3.88 -12.80
CA ASP A 68 13.77 4.85 -13.60
C ASP A 68 12.95 5.75 -12.67
N VAL A 69 12.78 7.02 -13.05
CA VAL A 69 11.92 7.98 -12.33
C VAL A 69 11.08 8.75 -13.33
N ARG A 70 9.77 8.78 -13.09
CA ARG A 70 8.81 9.58 -13.85
C ARG A 70 8.18 10.63 -12.97
N TYR A 71 7.92 11.80 -13.53
CA TYR A 71 7.44 12.96 -12.80
C TYR A 71 6.23 13.59 -13.48
N GLU A 72 5.20 13.84 -12.68
CA GLU A 72 4.02 14.61 -13.06
C GLU A 72 3.82 15.72 -12.03
N LYS A 73 3.48 16.93 -12.48
CA LYS A 73 3.17 18.07 -11.62
C LYS A 73 1.91 18.77 -12.12
N ASP A 74 1.09 19.19 -11.18
CA ASP A 74 -0.06 20.06 -11.40
C ASP A 74 -0.03 21.26 -10.43
N GLU A 75 -1.07 22.10 -10.46
CA GLU A 75 -1.20 23.27 -9.58
C GLU A 75 -1.33 22.90 -8.09
N ASP A 76 -1.80 21.67 -7.80
CA ASP A 76 -2.13 21.19 -6.46
C ASP A 76 -1.02 20.31 -5.85
N GLY A 77 0.07 20.03 -6.57
CA GLY A 77 1.19 19.23 -6.11
C GLY A 77 1.92 18.44 -7.19
N TYR A 78 2.51 17.30 -6.83
CA TYR A 78 3.23 16.44 -7.77
C TYR A 78 3.11 14.96 -7.44
N SER A 79 3.35 14.13 -8.45
CA SER A 79 3.54 12.69 -8.33
C SER A 79 4.87 12.28 -8.95
N LYS A 80 5.63 11.44 -8.25
CA LYS A 80 6.80 10.75 -8.82
C LYS A 80 6.63 9.26 -8.72
N LYS A 81 6.85 8.56 -9.84
CA LYS A 81 6.91 7.10 -9.88
C LYS A 81 8.36 6.66 -9.95
N TYR A 82 8.71 5.68 -9.14
CA TYR A 82 10.04 5.09 -9.03
C TYR A 82 9.97 3.64 -9.45
N LEU A 83 10.84 3.23 -10.38
CA LEU A 83 11.11 1.82 -10.63
C LEU A 83 12.29 1.40 -9.74
N ILE A 84 12.01 0.57 -8.76
CA ILE A 84 12.95 0.13 -7.74
C ILE A 84 13.40 -1.29 -8.08
N LYS A 85 14.70 -1.51 -8.17
CA LYS A 85 15.33 -2.81 -8.46
C LYS A 85 16.01 -3.37 -7.22
N PHE A 86 15.59 -4.57 -6.82
CA PHE A 86 16.19 -5.31 -5.71
C PHE A 86 17.43 -6.08 -6.18
N GLU A 87 18.25 -6.53 -5.21
CA GLU A 87 19.52 -7.23 -5.50
C GLU A 87 19.34 -8.53 -6.28
N ASN A 88 18.19 -9.19 -6.12
CA ASN A 88 17.86 -10.40 -6.84
C ASN A 88 17.40 -10.14 -8.29
N GLY A 89 17.37 -8.88 -8.73
CA GLY A 89 17.00 -8.45 -10.08
C GLY A 89 15.52 -8.13 -10.27
N ASP A 90 14.66 -8.48 -9.30
CA ASP A 90 13.24 -8.14 -9.38
C ASP A 90 13.04 -6.63 -9.28
N THR A 91 11.94 -6.17 -9.89
CA THR A 91 11.56 -4.76 -9.87
C THR A 91 10.14 -4.59 -9.36
N VAL A 92 9.92 -3.49 -8.64
CA VAL A 92 8.60 -3.02 -8.24
C VAL A 92 8.52 -1.52 -8.42
N GLU A 93 7.31 -0.99 -8.43
CA GLU A 93 7.09 0.45 -8.48
C GLU A 93 6.63 1.00 -7.13
N SER A 94 7.08 2.22 -6.82
CA SER A 94 6.56 3.05 -5.74
C SER A 94 6.17 4.41 -6.28
N VAL A 95 5.17 5.05 -5.66
CA VAL A 95 4.70 6.38 -6.11
C VAL A 95 4.68 7.33 -4.92
N SER A 96 5.48 8.41 -4.98
CA SER A 96 5.37 9.51 -4.02
C SER A 96 4.39 10.55 -4.56
N ILE A 97 3.44 10.97 -3.72
CA ILE A 97 2.41 11.94 -4.06
C ILE A 97 2.47 13.06 -3.02
N ALA A 98 2.92 14.23 -3.44
CA ALA A 98 2.94 15.43 -2.62
C ALA A 98 1.72 16.30 -2.95
N HIS A 99 0.98 16.71 -1.92
CA HIS A 99 -0.17 17.59 -2.06
C HIS A 99 -0.34 18.40 -0.77
N LYS A 100 -0.23 19.74 -0.88
CA LYS A 100 -0.22 20.65 0.27
C LYS A 100 0.82 20.18 1.31
N ASN A 101 0.44 20.07 2.58
CA ASN A 101 1.32 19.67 3.68
C ASN A 101 1.42 18.14 3.87
N ARG A 102 1.14 17.34 2.82
CA ARG A 102 1.10 15.88 2.89
C ARG A 102 1.94 15.26 1.78
N LYS A 103 2.81 14.33 2.15
CA LYS A 103 3.58 13.51 1.22
C LYS A 103 3.28 12.03 1.47
N THR A 104 2.63 11.40 0.51
CA THR A 104 2.14 10.02 0.62
C THR A 104 2.98 9.12 -0.26
N LEU A 105 3.52 8.04 0.31
CA LEU A 105 4.18 6.99 -0.46
C LEU A 105 3.23 5.81 -0.66
N CYS A 106 3.03 5.45 -1.91
CA CYS A 106 2.41 4.20 -2.32
C CYS A 106 3.49 3.11 -2.38
N VAL A 107 3.35 2.09 -1.55
CA VAL A 107 4.30 0.98 -1.46
C VAL A 107 3.70 -0.32 -2.01
N SER A 108 4.57 -1.11 -2.63
CA SER A 108 4.31 -2.46 -3.11
C SER A 108 4.57 -3.50 -2.00
N SER A 109 3.81 -4.59 -1.99
CA SER A 109 3.95 -5.71 -1.05
C SER A 109 4.35 -7.03 -1.72
N GLN A 110 4.26 -7.12 -3.05
CA GLN A 110 4.58 -8.31 -3.83
C GLN A 110 5.20 -7.92 -5.17
N VAL A 111 5.94 -8.84 -5.79
CA VAL A 111 6.33 -8.74 -7.21
C VAL A 111 5.21 -9.38 -8.03
N GLY A 112 4.39 -8.52 -8.65
CA GLY A 112 3.14 -8.93 -9.30
C GLY A 112 2.00 -9.17 -8.29
N CYS A 113 0.88 -9.74 -8.75
CA CYS A 113 -0.28 -10.03 -7.90
C CYS A 113 -1.13 -11.17 -8.47
N ARG A 114 -1.50 -12.16 -7.62
CA ARG A 114 -2.29 -13.32 -8.03
C ARG A 114 -3.81 -13.13 -7.96
N MET A 115 -4.29 -11.94 -7.55
CA MET A 115 -5.72 -11.72 -7.32
C MET A 115 -6.56 -11.63 -8.61
N GLY A 116 -5.92 -11.39 -9.76
CA GLY A 116 -6.58 -11.44 -11.06
C GLY A 116 -7.60 -10.32 -11.31
N CYS A 117 -7.49 -9.17 -10.62
CA CYS A 117 -8.35 -8.03 -10.87
C CYS A 117 -8.18 -7.54 -12.32
N VAL A 118 -9.24 -7.59 -13.12
CA VAL A 118 -9.16 -7.35 -14.57
C VAL A 118 -8.87 -5.89 -14.95
N TYR A 119 -9.01 -4.97 -13.99
CA TYR A 119 -8.72 -3.55 -14.13
C TYR A 119 -7.36 -3.14 -13.55
N CYS A 120 -6.42 -4.09 -13.42
CA CYS A 120 -5.12 -3.87 -12.77
C CYS A 120 -3.97 -4.49 -13.59
N GLU A 121 -3.02 -3.66 -14.02
CA GLU A 121 -1.81 -4.09 -14.74
C GLU A 121 -0.97 -5.08 -13.92
N THR A 122 -0.81 -4.82 -12.62
CA THR A 122 -0.08 -5.71 -11.71
C THR A 122 -0.63 -7.13 -11.72
N ALA A 123 -1.96 -7.29 -11.87
CA ALA A 123 -2.58 -8.61 -11.95
C ALA A 123 -2.29 -9.29 -13.31
N GLY A 124 -2.23 -8.50 -14.39
CA GLY A 124 -1.87 -8.97 -15.73
C GLY A 124 -0.45 -9.53 -15.82
N MET A 125 0.48 -9.02 -14.99
CA MET A 125 1.84 -9.55 -14.86
C MET A 125 1.92 -10.95 -14.24
N GLY A 126 0.84 -11.42 -13.61
CA GLY A 126 0.86 -12.61 -12.75
C GLY A 126 1.54 -12.34 -11.41
N PHE A 127 1.84 -13.41 -10.69
CA PHE A 127 2.53 -13.36 -9.39
C PHE A 127 3.87 -14.06 -9.48
N SER A 128 4.91 -13.40 -8.99
CA SER A 128 6.25 -13.98 -8.84
C SER A 128 6.50 -14.41 -7.39
N ARG A 129 6.57 -13.43 -6.48
CA ARG A 129 6.85 -13.69 -5.06
C ARG A 129 6.35 -12.58 -4.13
N ASN A 130 6.34 -12.91 -2.84
CA ASN A 130 6.18 -11.92 -1.78
C ASN A 130 7.47 -11.10 -1.61
N LEU A 131 7.31 -9.81 -1.27
CA LEU A 131 8.41 -9.00 -0.79
C LEU A 131 8.68 -9.31 0.69
N THR A 132 9.93 -9.26 1.10
CA THR A 132 10.28 -9.26 2.53
C THR A 132 9.92 -7.90 3.15
N SER A 133 9.82 -7.87 4.47
CA SER A 133 9.66 -6.64 5.25
C SER A 133 10.77 -5.63 4.97
N GLY A 134 12.01 -6.10 4.81
CA GLY A 134 13.14 -5.28 4.40
C GLY A 134 12.96 -4.65 3.02
N GLU A 135 12.47 -5.40 2.03
CA GLU A 135 12.17 -4.87 0.70
C GLU A 135 11.00 -3.88 0.71
N ILE A 136 9.98 -4.11 1.55
CA ILE A 136 8.85 -3.19 1.74
C ILE A 136 9.32 -1.87 2.36
N ILE A 137 10.05 -1.91 3.47
CA ILE A 137 10.55 -0.70 4.14
C ILE A 137 11.60 0.02 3.29
N SER A 138 12.41 -0.73 2.54
CA SER A 138 13.44 -0.14 1.69
C SER A 138 12.85 0.78 0.62
N GLN A 139 11.62 0.55 0.14
CA GLN A 139 10.94 1.49 -0.76
C GLN A 139 10.81 2.89 -0.14
N LEU A 140 10.45 2.95 1.15
CA LEU A 140 10.39 4.20 1.90
C LEU A 140 11.76 4.84 2.05
N LEU A 141 12.74 4.08 2.54
CA LEU A 141 14.07 4.61 2.82
C LEU A 141 14.76 5.11 1.55
N THR A 142 14.61 4.38 0.45
CA THR A 142 15.19 4.72 -0.86
C THR A 142 14.56 5.98 -1.43
N VAL A 143 13.22 6.11 -1.38
CA VAL A 143 12.54 7.31 -1.87
C VAL A 143 12.86 8.53 -1.00
N GLU A 144 12.88 8.41 0.33
CA GLU A 144 13.26 9.52 1.21
C GLU A 144 14.71 9.97 0.97
N ASN A 145 15.62 9.00 0.78
CA ASN A 145 17.02 9.29 0.49
C ASN A 145 17.18 9.97 -0.87
N TYR A 146 16.50 9.47 -1.91
CA TYR A 146 16.54 10.04 -3.25
C TYR A 146 15.96 11.46 -3.31
N GLU A 147 14.85 11.70 -2.60
CA GLU A 147 14.20 13.01 -2.59
C GLU A 147 14.79 13.98 -1.56
N ASN A 148 15.67 13.49 -0.68
CA ASN A 148 16.17 14.22 0.48
C ASN A 148 15.04 14.88 1.31
N ASP A 149 13.94 14.15 1.49
CA ASP A 149 12.72 14.67 2.13
C ASP A 149 11.88 13.52 2.71
N LYS A 150 11.16 13.80 3.80
CA LYS A 150 10.44 12.79 4.58
C LYS A 150 9.04 12.52 4.04
N ILE A 151 8.66 11.24 4.06
CA ILE A 151 7.29 10.81 3.77
C ILE A 151 6.44 10.96 5.03
N THR A 152 5.23 11.50 4.88
CA THR A 152 4.32 11.72 6.01
C THR A 152 3.23 10.66 6.13
N ASN A 153 2.94 9.95 5.04
CA ASN A 153 1.84 9.00 4.91
C ASN A 153 2.24 7.80 4.07
N ILE A 154 1.71 6.62 4.39
CA ILE A 154 1.96 5.40 3.63
C ILE A 154 0.63 4.77 3.23
N VAL A 155 0.54 4.30 2.00
CA VAL A 155 -0.57 3.47 1.53
C VAL A 155 -0.04 2.21 0.88
N PHE A 156 -0.54 1.05 1.32
CA PHE A 156 -0.29 -0.24 0.67
C PHE A 156 -1.29 -0.40 -0.47
N MET A 157 -1.04 0.32 -1.55
CA MET A 157 -1.85 0.35 -2.77
C MET A 157 -0.98 0.26 -4.03
N GLY A 158 0.28 -0.18 -3.87
CA GLY A 158 1.20 -0.41 -4.97
C GLY A 158 0.93 -1.77 -5.62
N MET A 159 2.00 -2.50 -5.92
CA MET A 159 1.91 -3.85 -6.48
C MET A 159 1.68 -4.89 -5.38
N GLY A 160 0.72 -5.78 -5.59
CA GLY A 160 0.42 -6.91 -4.69
C GLY A 160 -0.85 -6.75 -3.86
N GLU A 161 -1.26 -7.86 -3.24
CA GLU A 161 -2.31 -7.91 -2.20
C GLU A 161 -1.63 -7.99 -0.83
N PRO A 162 -1.65 -6.93 -0.01
CA PRO A 162 -0.96 -6.91 1.28
C PRO A 162 -1.34 -8.06 2.22
N LEU A 163 -2.61 -8.48 2.23
CA LEU A 163 -3.04 -9.56 3.12
C LEU A 163 -2.64 -10.97 2.65
N ASP A 164 -2.20 -11.11 1.39
CA ASP A 164 -1.56 -12.34 0.87
C ASP A 164 -0.05 -12.38 1.22
N ASN A 165 0.46 -11.32 1.84
CA ASN A 165 1.82 -11.21 2.39
C ASN A 165 1.83 -10.64 3.82
N ILE A 166 0.84 -11.02 4.63
CA ILE A 166 0.55 -10.35 5.91
C ILE A 166 1.73 -10.37 6.88
N ALA A 167 2.45 -11.49 7.00
CA ALA A 167 3.55 -11.65 7.96
C ALA A 167 4.68 -10.63 7.72
N GLU A 168 5.06 -10.39 6.46
CA GLU A 168 6.10 -9.41 6.13
C GLU A 168 5.57 -7.97 6.15
N VAL A 169 4.29 -7.77 5.80
CA VAL A 169 3.62 -6.47 5.92
C VAL A 169 3.53 -6.02 7.38
N GLU A 170 3.20 -6.92 8.32
CA GLU A 170 3.12 -6.61 9.75
C GLU A 170 4.46 -6.19 10.33
N LYS A 171 5.53 -6.93 10.04
CA LYS A 171 6.90 -6.55 10.41
C LYS A 171 7.25 -5.15 9.87
N ALA A 172 6.90 -4.86 8.62
CA ALA A 172 7.13 -3.55 8.02
C ALA A 172 6.34 -2.43 8.72
N LEU A 173 5.05 -2.66 8.98
CA LEU A 173 4.16 -1.73 9.67
C LEU A 173 4.64 -1.40 11.08
N GLU A 174 5.14 -2.38 11.82
CA GLU A 174 5.72 -2.17 13.15
C GLU A 174 6.89 -1.18 13.11
N ILE A 175 7.83 -1.38 12.17
CA ILE A 175 9.00 -0.49 12.03
C ILE A 175 8.58 0.89 11.53
N MET A 176 7.69 0.96 10.52
CA MET A 176 7.20 2.22 9.94
C MET A 176 6.49 3.10 10.97
N SER A 177 5.79 2.48 11.94
CA SER A 177 4.94 3.21 12.89
C SER A 177 5.51 3.43 14.27
N ASN A 178 6.63 2.78 14.60
CA ASN A 178 7.31 2.95 15.88
C ASN A 178 8.04 4.30 15.92
N ASP A 179 7.77 5.09 16.96
CA ASP A 179 8.31 6.45 17.18
C ASP A 179 9.81 6.49 17.41
N LYS A 180 10.41 5.38 17.88
CA LYS A 180 11.86 5.22 17.98
C LYS A 180 12.52 4.90 16.64
N PHE A 181 11.76 4.48 15.63
CA PHE A 181 12.27 4.08 14.33
C PHE A 181 11.85 5.10 13.27
N VAL A 182 10.97 4.74 12.33
CA VAL A 182 10.51 5.65 11.27
C VAL A 182 9.53 6.70 11.81
N GLY A 183 8.64 6.32 12.73
CA GLY A 183 7.77 7.25 13.45
C GLY A 183 6.55 7.79 12.68
N ILE A 184 6.06 7.11 11.64
CA ILE A 184 4.82 7.52 10.96
C ILE A 184 3.61 7.09 11.80
N ALA A 185 2.89 8.08 12.32
CA ALA A 185 1.70 7.85 13.15
C ALA A 185 0.74 6.83 12.48
N PRO A 186 0.29 5.77 13.19
CA PRO A 186 -0.51 4.71 12.58
C PRO A 186 -1.75 5.16 11.79
N ARG A 187 -2.43 6.23 12.25
CA ARG A 187 -3.56 6.88 11.54
C ARG A 187 -3.19 7.49 10.16
N LYS A 188 -1.91 7.58 9.83
CA LYS A 188 -1.37 8.06 8.55
C LYS A 188 -0.96 6.92 7.61
N ILE A 189 -1.08 5.68 8.06
CA ILE A 189 -0.82 4.47 7.28
C ILE A 189 -2.16 3.79 6.93
N THR A 190 -2.36 3.47 5.65
CA THR A 190 -3.53 2.74 5.17
C THR A 190 -3.11 1.43 4.52
N VAL A 191 -3.68 0.32 4.99
CA VAL A 191 -3.55 -0.98 4.34
C VAL A 191 -4.78 -1.21 3.46
N SER A 192 -4.60 -1.52 2.18
CA SER A 192 -5.70 -1.89 1.28
C SER A 192 -5.76 -3.41 1.10
N THR A 193 -6.96 -3.94 0.82
CA THR A 193 -7.15 -5.33 0.43
C THR A 193 -8.26 -5.49 -0.59
N CYS A 194 -8.19 -6.51 -1.44
CA CYS A 194 -9.25 -6.98 -2.32
C CYS A 194 -10.34 -7.80 -1.59
N GLY A 195 -10.25 -7.95 -0.27
CA GLY A 195 -11.25 -8.64 0.56
C GLY A 195 -10.86 -10.06 0.95
N LEU A 196 -9.60 -10.31 1.31
CA LEU A 196 -9.16 -11.60 1.89
C LEU A 196 -9.64 -11.73 3.34
N ILE A 197 -10.93 -12.03 3.52
CA ILE A 197 -11.62 -12.04 4.82
C ILE A 197 -10.93 -12.95 5.86
N ASN A 198 -10.39 -14.10 5.45
CA ASN A 198 -9.70 -14.99 6.39
C ASN A 198 -8.42 -14.36 6.97
N ALA A 199 -7.70 -13.58 6.16
CA ALA A 199 -6.49 -12.88 6.60
C ALA A 199 -6.83 -11.61 7.41
N LEU A 200 -7.99 -11.02 7.16
CA LEU A 200 -8.55 -9.93 8.00
C LEU A 200 -8.82 -10.37 9.45
N GLY A 201 -8.89 -11.68 9.74
CA GLY A 201 -8.99 -12.19 11.11
C GLY A 201 -7.70 -12.07 11.93
N GLY A 202 -6.53 -12.03 11.26
CA GLY A 202 -5.22 -11.87 11.91
C GLY A 202 -4.80 -10.42 12.10
N PHE A 203 -5.26 -9.52 11.22
CA PHE A 203 -5.19 -8.08 11.45
C PHE A 203 -6.27 -7.74 12.49
N ASP A 204 -5.93 -7.37 13.73
CA ASP A 204 -6.96 -7.02 14.71
C ASP A 204 -7.67 -5.71 14.33
N ILE A 205 -8.66 -5.88 13.47
CA ILE A 205 -9.60 -4.89 12.97
C ILE A 205 -10.45 -4.30 14.10
N ASN A 206 -10.45 -4.87 15.31
CA ASN A 206 -11.12 -4.24 16.44
C ASN A 206 -10.25 -3.18 17.12
N GLU A 207 -8.92 -3.31 17.05
CA GLU A 207 -7.98 -2.37 17.67
C GLU A 207 -7.46 -1.30 16.68
N TYR A 208 -7.63 -1.51 15.36
CA TYR A 208 -7.20 -0.64 14.25
C TYR A 208 -6.12 0.38 14.61
N LYS A 209 -4.92 -0.12 14.87
CA LYS A 209 -3.74 0.73 14.89
C LYS A 209 -3.63 1.50 13.55
N TYR A 210 -3.84 0.84 12.42
CA TYR A 210 -3.76 1.42 11.07
C TYR A 210 -5.14 1.62 10.42
N LYS A 211 -5.22 2.45 9.37
CA LYS A 211 -6.44 2.58 8.56
C LYS A 211 -6.60 1.39 7.62
N LEU A 212 -7.84 0.94 7.42
CA LEU A 212 -8.18 -0.09 6.45
C LEU A 212 -8.95 0.48 5.26
N ALA A 213 -8.54 0.05 4.06
CA ALA A 213 -9.26 0.24 2.83
C ALA A 213 -9.63 -1.13 2.22
N ILE A 214 -10.83 -1.24 1.67
CA ILE A 214 -11.31 -2.44 0.97
C ILE A 214 -11.65 -2.05 -0.45
N SER A 215 -11.00 -2.71 -1.41
CA SER A 215 -11.29 -2.60 -2.83
C SER A 215 -12.60 -3.34 -3.14
N LEU A 216 -13.68 -2.57 -3.24
CA LEU A 216 -15.03 -3.09 -3.42
C LEU A 216 -15.35 -3.27 -4.90
N ASN A 217 -15.22 -2.17 -5.67
CA ASN A 217 -15.28 -2.08 -7.14
C ASN A 217 -16.53 -2.63 -7.85
N ALA A 218 -17.54 -3.11 -7.13
CA ALA A 218 -18.86 -3.45 -7.65
C ALA A 218 -19.84 -3.59 -6.48
N ALA A 219 -21.15 -3.48 -6.77
CA ALA A 219 -22.20 -3.52 -5.74
C ALA A 219 -23.05 -4.80 -5.76
N ASP A 220 -22.70 -5.75 -6.62
CA ASP A 220 -23.32 -7.06 -6.78
C ASP A 220 -22.25 -8.12 -7.09
N ASN A 221 -22.56 -9.39 -6.83
CA ASN A 221 -21.60 -10.48 -7.00
C ASN A 221 -21.28 -10.83 -8.46
N GLU A 222 -22.18 -10.56 -9.40
CA GLU A 222 -21.98 -10.86 -10.82
C GLU A 222 -20.87 -9.95 -11.37
N THR A 223 -21.09 -8.64 -11.28
CA THR A 223 -20.14 -7.61 -11.68
C THR A 223 -18.84 -7.74 -10.88
N ARG A 224 -18.93 -7.96 -9.56
CA ARG A 224 -17.72 -8.09 -8.73
C ARG A 224 -16.90 -9.32 -9.09
N SER A 225 -17.51 -10.45 -9.40
CA SER A 225 -16.77 -11.66 -9.80
C SER A 225 -16.15 -11.55 -11.19
N MET A 226 -16.77 -10.78 -12.08
CA MET A 226 -16.18 -10.41 -13.37
C MET A 226 -14.94 -9.53 -13.17
N LEU A 227 -15.05 -8.50 -12.32
CA LEU A 227 -13.97 -7.54 -12.11
C LEU A 227 -12.85 -8.06 -11.20
N MET A 228 -13.22 -8.85 -10.19
CA MET A 228 -12.39 -9.31 -9.08
C MET A 228 -12.69 -10.78 -8.76
N PRO A 229 -11.97 -11.73 -9.38
CA PRO A 229 -12.23 -13.17 -9.21
C PRO A 229 -12.26 -13.66 -7.76
N VAL A 230 -11.53 -12.99 -6.86
CA VAL A 230 -11.55 -13.22 -5.40
C VAL A 230 -12.96 -13.22 -4.81
N ASN A 231 -13.90 -12.51 -5.43
CA ASN A 231 -15.31 -12.46 -5.01
C ASN A 231 -16.00 -13.81 -5.00
N LYS A 232 -15.60 -14.74 -5.89
CA LYS A 232 -16.18 -16.10 -5.93
C LYS A 232 -15.92 -16.84 -4.62
N LYS A 233 -14.79 -16.55 -3.96
CA LYS A 233 -14.43 -17.11 -2.66
C LYS A 233 -14.96 -16.26 -1.50
N PHE A 234 -14.93 -14.94 -1.65
CA PHE A 234 -15.38 -13.97 -0.65
C PHE A 234 -16.40 -12.99 -1.25
N PRO A 235 -17.68 -13.39 -1.29
CA PRO A 235 -18.77 -12.56 -1.81
C PRO A 235 -18.93 -11.24 -1.05
N ILE A 236 -19.54 -10.25 -1.71
CA ILE A 236 -19.72 -8.91 -1.17
C ILE A 236 -20.49 -8.89 0.16
N GLU A 237 -21.44 -9.81 0.35
CA GLU A 237 -22.22 -9.94 1.58
C GLU A 237 -21.32 -10.30 2.75
N LYS A 238 -20.34 -11.19 2.57
CA LYS A 238 -19.38 -11.53 3.64
C LYS A 238 -18.51 -10.33 4.03
N ILE A 239 -18.16 -9.49 3.06
CA ILE A 239 -17.45 -8.22 3.34
C ILE A 239 -18.36 -7.30 4.15
N ALA A 240 -19.62 -7.14 3.76
CA ALA A 240 -20.59 -6.32 4.48
C ALA A 240 -20.85 -6.84 5.90
N GLU A 241 -21.05 -8.16 6.07
CA GLU A 241 -21.18 -8.83 7.36
C GLU A 241 -19.97 -8.56 8.25
N LEU A 242 -18.76 -8.76 7.73
CA LEU A 242 -17.53 -8.48 8.46
C LEU A 242 -17.48 -7.03 8.93
N ILE A 243 -17.80 -6.06 8.07
CA ILE A 243 -17.81 -4.63 8.43
C ILE A 243 -18.89 -4.33 9.48
N ASN A 244 -20.07 -4.93 9.34
CA ASN A 244 -21.22 -4.68 10.21
C ASN A 244 -21.05 -5.26 11.61
N LEU A 245 -20.39 -6.42 11.73
CA LEU A 245 -20.02 -7.01 13.02
C LEU A 245 -19.06 -6.11 13.82
N LYS A 246 -18.39 -5.17 13.16
CA LYS A 246 -17.37 -4.31 13.79
C LYS A 246 -17.97 -3.01 14.28
N LYS A 247 -17.35 -2.46 15.34
CA LYS A 247 -17.67 -1.13 15.88
C LYS A 247 -16.49 -0.17 15.62
N PRO A 248 -16.20 0.20 14.36
CA PRO A 248 -15.19 1.22 14.09
C PRO A 248 -15.57 2.50 14.82
N SER A 249 -14.58 3.16 15.42
CA SER A 249 -14.81 4.49 16.02
C SER A 249 -15.27 5.46 14.93
N LEU A 250 -16.01 6.51 15.31
CA LEU A 250 -16.48 7.54 14.37
C LEU A 250 -15.33 8.19 13.56
N HIS A 251 -14.11 8.17 14.11
CA HIS A 251 -12.91 8.73 13.50
C HIS A 251 -12.10 7.71 12.67
N ASN A 252 -12.48 6.42 12.68
CA ASN A 252 -11.75 5.36 12.00
C ASN A 252 -12.67 4.46 11.16
N LYS A 253 -13.49 5.09 10.31
CA LYS A 253 -14.32 4.38 9.32
C LYS A 253 -13.46 3.63 8.31
N ILE A 254 -13.90 2.43 7.93
CA ILE A 254 -13.31 1.66 6.84
C ILE A 254 -13.53 2.41 5.54
N THR A 255 -12.51 2.44 4.70
CA THR A 255 -12.61 3.09 3.38
C THR A 255 -13.01 2.04 2.35
N LEU A 256 -14.09 2.26 1.63
CA LEU A 256 -14.41 1.48 0.44
C LEU A 256 -13.82 2.19 -0.78
N GLU A 257 -12.84 1.55 -1.41
CA GLU A 257 -12.30 2.02 -2.69
C GLU A 257 -13.19 1.46 -3.80
N TYR A 258 -13.61 2.33 -4.72
CA TYR A 258 -14.56 2.00 -5.78
C TYR A 258 -14.11 2.64 -7.10
N VAL A 259 -13.47 1.84 -7.95
CA VAL A 259 -13.08 2.22 -9.31
C VAL A 259 -14.32 2.25 -10.18
N LEU A 260 -14.71 3.44 -10.63
CA LEU A 260 -15.86 3.62 -11.52
C LEU A 260 -15.45 3.32 -12.97
N ILE A 261 -16.23 2.42 -13.59
CA ILE A 261 -16.11 1.93 -14.95
C ILE A 261 -17.45 2.15 -15.64
N LYS A 262 -17.42 2.91 -16.73
CA LYS A 262 -18.60 3.37 -17.46
C LYS A 262 -19.49 2.22 -17.91
N GLY A 263 -20.78 2.32 -17.61
CA GLY A 263 -21.81 1.36 -17.99
C GLY A 263 -21.77 0.04 -17.21
N LEU A 264 -20.75 -0.18 -16.38
CA LEU A 264 -20.53 -1.45 -15.70
C LEU A 264 -20.79 -1.37 -14.19
N ASN A 265 -20.34 -0.32 -13.52
CA ASN A 265 -20.53 -0.20 -12.06
C ASN A 265 -20.79 1.25 -11.61
N ASP A 266 -21.06 2.16 -12.54
CA ASP A 266 -21.32 3.58 -12.30
C ASP A 266 -22.82 3.93 -12.32
N ARG A 267 -23.71 2.91 -12.27
CA ARG A 267 -25.17 3.10 -12.39
C ARG A 267 -25.74 3.55 -11.05
N ILE A 268 -26.87 4.27 -11.08
CA ILE A 268 -27.56 4.69 -9.84
C ILE A 268 -28.04 3.49 -9.02
N GLU A 269 -28.36 2.39 -9.69
CA GLU A 269 -28.74 1.11 -9.10
C GLU A 269 -27.59 0.52 -8.28
N ASP A 270 -26.35 0.66 -8.76
CA ASP A 270 -25.16 0.24 -8.02
C ASP A 270 -24.99 1.08 -6.74
N ALA A 271 -25.19 2.40 -6.81
CA ALA A 271 -25.19 3.25 -5.61
C ALA A 271 -26.30 2.84 -4.62
N LYS A 272 -27.51 2.52 -5.09
CA LYS A 272 -28.61 2.03 -4.24
C LYS A 272 -28.24 0.71 -3.55
N ARG A 273 -27.57 -0.21 -4.24
CA ARG A 273 -27.09 -1.48 -3.66
C ARG A 273 -26.05 -1.23 -2.57
N ILE A 274 -25.08 -0.33 -2.79
CA ILE A 274 -24.10 0.07 -1.76
C ILE A 274 -24.80 0.61 -0.51
N ILE A 275 -25.80 1.49 -0.68
CA ILE A 275 -26.59 2.06 0.42
C ILE A 275 -27.30 0.97 1.23
N LYS A 276 -27.74 -0.11 0.58
CA LYS A 276 -28.39 -1.25 1.25
C LYS A 276 -27.38 -2.13 2.01
N LEU A 277 -26.17 -2.29 1.48
CA LEU A 277 -25.16 -3.21 2.02
C LEU A 277 -24.39 -2.62 3.22
N PHE A 278 -24.13 -1.31 3.20
CA PHE A 278 -23.23 -0.69 4.17
C PHE A 278 -23.90 0.44 4.95
N SER A 279 -23.42 0.71 6.16
CA SER A 279 -23.86 1.86 6.96
C SER A 279 -22.90 3.05 6.82
N PRO A 280 -23.41 4.29 6.63
CA PRO A 280 -22.58 5.49 6.57
C PRO A 280 -21.84 5.79 7.89
N SER A 281 -22.26 5.19 9.00
CA SER A 281 -21.53 5.27 10.28
C SER A 281 -20.26 4.42 10.31
N LYS A 282 -20.19 3.37 9.48
CA LYS A 282 -19.12 2.37 9.48
C LYS A 282 -18.09 2.60 8.37
N VAL A 283 -18.54 3.09 7.22
CA VAL A 283 -17.70 3.25 6.05
C VAL A 283 -17.73 4.67 5.48
N LYS A 284 -16.68 4.99 4.75
CA LYS A 284 -16.61 6.11 3.80
C LYS A 284 -16.21 5.57 2.45
N ILE A 285 -16.52 6.30 1.39
CA ILE A 285 -16.34 5.83 0.01
C ILE A 285 -15.35 6.74 -0.71
N ASN A 286 -14.34 6.14 -1.32
CA ASN A 286 -13.45 6.80 -2.27
C ASN A 286 -13.80 6.29 -3.67
N LEU A 287 -14.37 7.18 -4.47
CA LEU A 287 -14.60 6.93 -5.90
C LEU A 287 -13.30 7.23 -6.63
N ILE A 288 -12.84 6.28 -7.44
CA ILE A 288 -11.65 6.42 -8.28
C ILE A 288 -12.16 6.34 -9.72
N THR A 289 -11.97 7.38 -10.52
CA THR A 289 -12.25 7.29 -11.96
C THR A 289 -11.20 6.39 -12.61
N LEU A 290 -11.62 5.44 -13.45
CA LEU A 290 -10.70 4.52 -14.12
C LEU A 290 -9.52 5.25 -14.78
N ASN A 291 -8.31 4.80 -14.47
CA ASN A 291 -7.09 5.25 -15.13
C ASN A 291 -6.82 4.35 -16.33
N LYS A 292 -6.87 4.89 -17.55
CA LYS A 292 -6.40 4.16 -18.73
C LYS A 292 -4.89 4.27 -18.79
N ALA A 293 -4.19 3.15 -18.95
CA ALA A 293 -2.85 3.15 -19.51
C ALA A 293 -3.00 2.98 -21.04
N GLU A 294 -2.38 3.87 -21.83
CA GLU A 294 -2.53 3.90 -23.30
C GLU A 294 -2.15 2.56 -23.96
N ASP A 295 -1.15 1.88 -23.39
CA ASP A 295 -0.66 0.58 -23.87
C ASP A 295 -1.30 -0.63 -23.17
N SER A 296 -2.28 -0.40 -22.30
CA SER A 296 -2.89 -1.48 -21.53
C SER A 296 -3.55 -2.48 -22.47
N VAL A 297 -3.19 -3.77 -22.37
CA VAL A 297 -3.95 -4.85 -23.05
C VAL A 297 -5.21 -5.20 -22.26
N TYR A 298 -5.19 -4.99 -20.93
CA TYR A 298 -6.22 -5.41 -20.00
C TYR A 298 -7.36 -4.39 -19.85
N LEU A 299 -7.05 -3.10 -20.00
CA LEU A 299 -7.98 -1.99 -19.81
C LEU A 299 -8.65 -1.50 -21.10
N LYS A 300 -8.31 -2.05 -22.27
CA LYS A 300 -8.82 -1.59 -23.58
C LYS A 300 -10.35 -1.54 -23.64
N ASN A 301 -10.99 -2.50 -22.98
CA ASN A 301 -12.45 -2.67 -23.01
C ASN A 301 -13.18 -1.89 -21.92
N PHE A 302 -12.46 -1.14 -21.09
CA PHE A 302 -13.06 -0.35 -20.03
C PHE A 302 -12.96 1.14 -20.34
N GLU A 303 -13.99 1.88 -19.98
CA GLU A 303 -14.05 3.33 -20.16
C GLU A 303 -14.20 4.03 -18.82
N ARG A 304 -13.55 5.19 -18.72
CA ARG A 304 -13.79 6.12 -17.62
C ARG A 304 -15.20 6.70 -17.81
N PRO A 305 -16.04 6.75 -16.75
CA PRO A 305 -17.32 7.46 -16.82
C PRO A 305 -17.10 8.95 -17.04
N ASP A 306 -18.09 9.62 -17.65
CA ASP A 306 -18.08 11.08 -17.70
C ASP A 306 -18.25 11.67 -16.28
N ASP A 307 -17.87 12.95 -16.14
CA ASP A 307 -17.89 13.61 -14.84
C ASP A 307 -19.33 13.76 -14.31
N PHE A 308 -20.33 13.85 -15.19
CA PHE A 308 -21.74 13.95 -14.82
C PHE A 308 -22.27 12.65 -14.20
N ALA A 309 -21.92 11.49 -14.75
CA ALA A 309 -22.24 10.18 -14.19
C ALA A 309 -21.55 9.99 -12.83
N THR A 310 -20.27 10.36 -12.75
CA THR A 310 -19.48 10.33 -11.49
C THR A 310 -20.12 11.18 -10.40
N ASP A 311 -20.52 12.42 -10.73
CA ASP A 311 -21.16 13.34 -9.78
C ASP A 311 -22.55 12.87 -9.37
N LYS A 312 -23.35 12.34 -10.30
CA LYS A 312 -24.64 11.72 -9.97
C LYS A 312 -24.49 10.58 -8.98
N PHE A 313 -23.51 9.70 -9.20
CA PHE A 313 -23.20 8.58 -8.30
C PHE A 313 -22.80 9.08 -6.91
N LYS A 314 -21.86 10.04 -6.87
CA LYS A 314 -21.42 10.71 -5.63
C LYS A 314 -22.59 11.33 -4.88
N ILE A 315 -23.42 12.14 -5.54
CA ILE A 315 -24.57 12.82 -4.93
C ILE A 315 -25.54 11.80 -4.33
N LYS A 316 -25.81 10.70 -5.03
CA LYS A 316 -26.71 9.65 -4.54
C LYS A 316 -26.22 9.05 -3.23
N LEU A 317 -24.93 8.72 -3.14
CA LEU A 317 -24.30 8.19 -1.93
C LEU A 317 -24.23 9.24 -0.81
N SER A 318 -23.86 10.47 -1.12
CA SER A 318 -23.80 11.57 -0.14
C SER A 318 -25.15 11.90 0.46
N LYS A 319 -26.24 11.91 -0.34
CA LYS A 319 -27.62 12.08 0.16
C LYS A 319 -28.07 10.98 1.12
N ALA A 320 -27.46 9.80 1.05
CA ALA A 320 -27.68 8.70 1.99
C ALA A 320 -26.78 8.79 3.25
N GLY A 321 -26.02 9.87 3.41
CA GLY A 321 -25.21 10.15 4.61
C GLY A 321 -23.76 9.63 4.53
N PHE A 322 -23.34 9.03 3.41
CA PHE A 322 -21.96 8.58 3.27
C PHE A 322 -21.01 9.76 3.08
N THR A 323 -19.84 9.69 3.71
CA THR A 323 -18.70 10.52 3.31
C THR A 323 -18.14 9.98 2.00
N VAL A 324 -18.24 10.76 0.92
CA VAL A 324 -17.79 10.36 -0.42
C VAL A 324 -16.73 11.33 -0.91
N THR A 325 -15.58 10.80 -1.34
CA THR A 325 -14.56 11.59 -2.04
C THR A 325 -14.36 11.05 -3.45
N VAL A 326 -14.16 11.94 -4.42
CA VAL A 326 -13.74 11.56 -5.77
C VAL A 326 -12.25 11.82 -5.85
N ARG A 327 -11.48 10.78 -6.14
CA ARG A 327 -10.04 10.88 -6.40
C ARG A 327 -9.84 10.86 -7.91
N PHE A 328 -9.57 12.03 -8.46
CA PHE A 328 -8.89 12.12 -9.74
C PHE A 328 -7.46 11.63 -9.53
N SER A 329 -7.01 10.66 -10.32
CA SER A 329 -5.72 10.03 -10.09
C SER A 329 -4.61 11.00 -10.48
N LYS A 330 -3.80 11.40 -9.49
CA LYS A 330 -2.54 12.11 -9.72
C LYS A 330 -1.47 11.11 -10.13
N GLY A 331 -0.72 11.39 -11.18
CA GLY A 331 0.28 10.48 -11.73
C GLY A 331 -0.25 9.59 -12.86
N GLY A 332 -1.44 9.85 -13.39
CA GLY A 332 -2.00 9.08 -14.49
C GLY A 332 -1.15 9.14 -15.76
N SER A 333 -0.59 10.30 -16.08
CA SER A 333 0.24 10.52 -17.29
C SER A 333 1.58 9.77 -17.23
N ILE A 334 2.03 9.43 -16.02
CA ILE A 334 3.27 8.69 -15.79
C ILE A 334 3.03 7.20 -15.50
N ASN A 335 1.82 6.69 -15.75
CA ASN A 335 1.40 5.32 -15.37
C ASN A 335 1.67 5.05 -13.88
N GLY A 336 1.39 6.02 -13.01
CA GLY A 336 1.52 5.96 -11.56
C GLY A 336 0.19 6.03 -10.82
N GLY A 337 -0.93 6.07 -11.54
CA GLY A 337 -2.27 5.96 -10.96
C GLY A 337 -2.56 4.55 -10.45
N CYS A 338 -3.58 4.44 -9.59
CA CYS A 338 -4.04 3.14 -9.09
C CYS A 338 -4.36 2.19 -10.25
N GLY A 339 -3.79 0.99 -10.22
CA GLY A 339 -3.99 -0.05 -11.23
C GLY A 339 -3.04 -0.01 -12.44
N GLN A 340 -2.16 0.98 -12.58
CA GLN A 340 -1.28 1.14 -13.75
C GLN A 340 0.16 0.62 -13.58
N LEU A 341 0.51 0.12 -12.38
CA LEU A 341 1.87 -0.32 -12.10
C LEU A 341 2.18 -1.65 -12.81
N LYS A 342 3.29 -1.69 -13.57
CA LYS A 342 3.70 -2.83 -14.40
C LYS A 342 5.16 -3.25 -14.22
N ALA A 343 5.93 -2.56 -13.36
CA ALA A 343 7.36 -2.78 -13.13
C ALA A 343 8.19 -2.95 -14.43
N GLN A 344 7.92 -2.10 -15.42
CA GLN A 344 8.69 -2.04 -16.65
C GLN A 344 9.09 -0.61 -16.92
N THR A 345 10.31 -0.42 -17.42
CA THR A 345 10.70 0.82 -18.09
C THR A 345 9.77 1.04 -19.28
N LEU A 346 9.09 2.19 -19.31
CA LEU A 346 8.36 2.59 -20.51
C LEU A 346 9.39 2.81 -21.62
N LYS A 347 9.28 2.04 -22.72
CA LYS A 347 10.02 2.33 -23.95
C LYS A 347 9.52 3.68 -24.47
N TYR A 348 10.44 4.62 -24.65
CA TYR A 348 10.16 5.91 -25.28
C TYR A 348 9.97 5.75 -26.79
#